data_AF-A0A920A3L4-F1
#
_entry.id   AF-A0A920A3L4-F1
#
_cell.length_a   1.000
_cell.length_b   1.000
_cell.length_c   1.000
_cell.angle_alpha   90.00
_cell.angle_beta   90.00
_cell.angle_gamma   90.00
#
_symmetry.space_group_name_H-M   'P 1'
#
loop_
_entity.id
_entity.type
_entity.pdbx_description
1 polymer ?
#
loop_
_entity_poly.entity_id
_entity_poly.type
_entity_poly.pdbx_seq_one_letter_code
_entity_poly.pdbx_strand_id
1 'polypeptide(L)'
;MSNYPIAVPQHLKANRPKFIVKISSWVLNSRKWKIDGAIPEDKRVVLVIGPHTSNWDFIIGVLVILSLDAKINWIGKHTIFKRGFKGLLTRLGGIPVNRQ
;
A
#
# COMPACT_ATOMS: atom_id res chain seq x y z
N MET A 1 7.32 22.75 -0.97
CA MET A 1 7.00 21.61 -0.09
C MET A 1 5.49 21.48 -0.09
N SER A 2 4.92 20.47 -0.75
CA SER A 2 3.46 20.36 -0.88
C SER A 2 2.83 20.03 0.48
N ASN A 3 2.07 20.98 1.01
CA ASN A 3 1.21 20.82 2.20
C ASN A 3 -0.19 20.28 1.82
N TYR A 4 -0.36 19.77 0.61
CA TYR A 4 -1.62 19.17 0.18
C TYR A 4 -1.58 17.67 0.47
N PRO A 5 -2.55 17.11 1.20
CA PRO A 5 -2.67 15.67 1.31
C PRO A 5 -2.90 15.12 -0.10
N ILE A 6 -2.14 14.09 -0.49
CA ILE A 6 -2.44 13.32 -1.70
C ILE A 6 -3.88 12.82 -1.55
N ALA A 7 -4.79 13.41 -2.32
CA ALA A 7 -6.20 13.12 -2.20
C ALA A 7 -6.48 11.76 -2.84
N VAL A 8 -6.82 10.77 -2.02
CA VAL A 8 -7.32 9.49 -2.53
C VAL A 8 -8.78 9.68 -2.97
N PRO A 9 -9.12 9.43 -4.25
CA PRO A 9 -10.50 9.48 -4.72
C PRO A 9 -11.41 8.59 -3.87
N GLN A 10 -12.67 9.01 -3.65
CA GLN A 10 -13.58 8.31 -2.73
C GLN A 10 -13.77 6.83 -3.10
N HIS A 11 -13.83 6.49 -4.39
CA HIS A 11 -13.97 5.11 -4.86
C HIS A 11 -12.71 4.26 -4.66
N LEU A 12 -11.57 4.89 -4.43
CA LEU A 12 -10.28 4.25 -4.15
C LEU A 12 -9.91 4.31 -2.66
N LYS A 13 -10.79 4.80 -1.77
CA LYS A 13 -10.54 4.76 -0.32
C LYS A 13 -10.82 3.38 0.26
N ALA A 14 -9.97 2.95 1.19
CA ALA A 14 -10.16 1.69 1.91
C ALA A 14 -10.95 1.85 3.21
N ASN A 15 -11.12 3.08 3.71
CA ASN A 15 -11.84 3.41 4.94
C ASN A 15 -11.28 2.67 6.17
N ARG A 16 -9.95 2.65 6.31
CA ARG A 16 -9.30 1.98 7.43
C ARG A 16 -9.46 2.78 8.74
N PRO A 17 -9.33 2.11 9.90
CA PRO A 17 -9.27 2.81 11.18
C PRO A 17 -8.19 3.90 11.19
N LYS A 18 -8.55 5.10 11.67
CA LYS A 18 -7.66 6.27 11.69
C LYS A 18 -6.32 6.02 12.40
N PHE A 19 -6.30 5.13 13.40
CA PHE A 19 -5.07 4.80 14.11
C PHE A 19 -4.04 4.09 13.21
N ILE A 20 -4.48 3.23 12.28
CA ILE A 20 -3.59 2.55 11.32
C ILE A 20 -2.96 3.57 10.37
N VAL A 21 -3.78 4.50 9.87
CA VAL A 21 -3.33 5.60 9.00
C VAL A 21 -2.32 6.49 9.73
N LYS A 22 -2.60 6.85 10.99
CA LYS A 22 -1.69 7.67 11.81
C LYS A 22 -0.38 6.97 12.14
N ILE A 23 -0.41 5.69 12.52
CA ILE A 23 0.81 4.92 12.85
C ILE A 23 1.68 4.76 11.61
N SER A 24 1.11 4.37 10.47
CA SER A 24 1.87 4.24 9.21
C SER A 24 2.47 5.58 8.76
N SER A 25 1.71 6.67 8.84
CA SER A 25 2.22 8.02 8.56
C SER A 25 3.35 8.42 9.50
N TRP A 26 3.23 8.12 10.80
CA TRP A 26 4.27 8.39 11.79
C TRP A 26 5.56 7.60 11.51
N VAL A 27 5.45 6.31 11.18
CA VAL A 27 6.61 5.47 10.81
C VAL A 27 7.33 6.06 9.59
N LEU A 28 6.61 6.42 8.52
CA LEU A 28 7.19 7.03 7.32
C LEU A 28 7.87 8.37 7.66
N ASN A 29 7.18 9.25 8.40
CA ASN A 29 7.71 10.56 8.78
C ASN A 29 8.96 10.47 9.67
N SER A 30 8.99 9.54 10.63
CA SER A 30 10.17 9.31 11.49
C SER A 30 11.41 8.90 10.69
N ARG A 31 11.19 8.24 9.55
CA ARG A 31 12.23 7.82 8.60
C ARG A 31 12.44 8.84 7.47
N LYS A 32 11.87 10.04 7.59
CA LYS A 32 11.96 11.16 6.63
C LYS A 32 11.43 10.83 5.23
N TRP A 33 10.55 9.84 5.11
CA TRP A 33 9.88 9.58 3.84
C TRP A 33 8.88 10.68 3.52
N LYS A 34 8.85 11.07 2.25
CA LYS A 34 7.84 11.98 1.69
C LYS A 34 7.15 11.26 0.55
N ILE A 35 5.84 11.39 0.49
CA ILE A 35 5.02 10.85 -0.60
C ILE A 35 4.65 12.04 -1.46
N ASP A 36 4.91 11.94 -2.77
CA ASP A 36 4.64 12.99 -3.74
C ASP A 36 3.90 12.42 -4.96
N GLY A 37 3.19 13.28 -5.68
CA GLY A 37 2.36 12.92 -6.84
C GLY A 37 0.85 12.93 -6.56
N ALA A 38 0.09 12.30 -7.44
CA ALA A 38 -1.37 12.24 -7.38
C ALA A 38 -1.89 10.85 -7.73
N ILE A 39 -3.05 10.49 -7.18
CA ILE A 39 -3.77 9.26 -7.55
C ILE A 39 -4.78 9.63 -8.63
N PRO A 40 -4.78 8.94 -9.78
CA PRO A 40 -5.73 9.23 -10.86
C PRO A 40 -7.18 8.96 -10.41
N GLU A 41 -8.12 9.74 -10.95
CA GLU A 41 -9.56 9.57 -10.70
C GLU A 41 -10.18 8.40 -11.49
N ASP A 42 -9.40 7.76 -12.37
CA ASP A 42 -9.84 6.63 -13.17
C ASP A 42 -10.49 5.51 -12.35
N LYS A 43 -11.51 4.88 -12.93
CA LYS A 43 -12.22 3.76 -12.28
C LYS A 43 -11.40 2.47 -12.23
N ARG A 44 -10.42 2.33 -13.13
CA ARG A 44 -9.57 1.14 -13.28
C ARG A 44 -8.13 1.59 -13.48
N VAL A 45 -7.27 1.24 -12.53
CA VAL A 45 -5.86 1.66 -12.50
C VAL A 45 -5.00 0.43 -12.31
N VAL A 46 -3.91 0.34 -13.07
CA VAL A 46 -2.84 -0.63 -12.87
C VAL A 46 -1.61 0.13 -12.40
N LEU A 47 -1.12 -0.21 -11.21
CA LEU A 47 0.11 0.37 -10.65
C LEU A 47 1.27 -0.59 -10.92
N VAL A 48 2.30 -0.08 -11.59
CA VAL A 48 3.56 -0.79 -11.81
C VAL A 48 4.60 -0.24 -10.83
N ILE A 49 5.19 -1.10 -10.00
CA ILE A 49 6.18 -0.72 -8.99
C ILE A 49 7.50 -1.38 -9.36
N GLY A 50 8.57 -0.58 -9.51
CA GLY A 50 9.91 -1.07 -9.78
C GLY A 50 10.92 0.08 -9.95
N PRO A 51 12.22 -0.24 -10.04
CA PRO A 51 12.81 -1.56 -9.80
C PRO A 51 12.70 -1.96 -8.32
N HIS A 52 12.59 -3.26 -8.05
CA HIS A 52 12.67 -3.78 -6.68
C HIS A 52 14.11 -4.12 -6.34
N THR A 53 14.62 -3.55 -5.25
CA THR A 53 15.95 -3.78 -4.70
C THR A 53 15.95 -4.85 -3.62
N SER A 54 14.86 -5.00 -2.85
CA SER A 54 14.74 -5.98 -1.79
C SER A 54 13.29 -6.20 -1.33
N ASN A 55 13.08 -7.19 -0.45
CA ASN A 55 11.76 -7.39 0.18
C ASN A 55 11.29 -6.18 1.02
N TRP A 56 12.19 -5.27 1.41
CA TRP A 56 11.82 -4.05 2.14
C TRP A 56 10.98 -3.09 1.31
N ASP A 57 11.09 -3.13 -0.03
CA ASP A 57 10.28 -2.31 -0.93
C ASP A 57 8.79 -2.61 -0.72
N PHE A 58 8.45 -3.87 -0.47
CA PHE A 58 7.08 -4.28 -0.16
C PHE A 58 6.59 -3.70 1.16
N ILE A 59 7.41 -3.72 2.22
CA ILE A 59 7.05 -3.18 3.53
C ILE A 59 6.81 -1.67 3.43
N ILE A 60 7.69 -0.95 2.74
CA ILE A 60 7.55 0.49 2.52
C ILE A 60 6.29 0.77 1.68
N GLY A 61 6.06 0.01 0.62
CA GLY A 61 4.84 0.11 -0.20
C GLY A 61 3.57 -0.08 0.62
N VAL A 62 3.52 -1.08 1.50
CA VAL A 62 2.39 -1.28 2.43
C VAL A 62 2.21 -0.08 3.35
N LEU A 63 3.29 0.46 3.94
CA LEU A 63 3.20 1.66 4.79
C LEU A 63 2.64 2.86 4.03
N VAL A 64 3.06 3.07 2.79
CA VAL A 64 2.53 4.14 1.92
C VAL A 64 1.03 3.93 1.68
N ILE A 65 0.60 2.74 1.26
CA ILE A 65 -0.82 2.41 1.02
C ILE A 65 -1.67 2.64 2.27
N LEU A 66 -1.17 2.23 3.45
CA LEU A 66 -1.85 2.41 4.73
C LEU A 66 -1.93 3.89 5.11
N SER A 67 -0.86 4.67 4.89
CA SER A 67 -0.81 6.10 5.23
C SER A 67 -1.71 6.96 4.34
N LEU A 68 -1.87 6.57 3.07
CA LEU A 68 -2.79 7.22 2.13
C LEU A 68 -4.25 6.77 2.35
N ASP A 69 -4.47 5.69 3.09
CA ASP A 69 -5.74 4.98 3.15
C ASP A 69 -6.28 4.54 1.77
N ALA A 70 -5.36 4.19 0.86
CA ALA A 70 -5.69 3.76 -0.49
C ALA A 70 -6.11 2.28 -0.52
N LYS A 71 -7.16 1.96 -1.27
CA LYS A 71 -7.63 0.61 -1.56
C LYS A 71 -6.89 0.09 -2.79
N ILE A 72 -5.84 -0.69 -2.55
CA ILE A 72 -4.99 -1.28 -3.59
C ILE A 72 -4.93 -2.79 -3.38
N ASN A 73 -5.08 -3.53 -4.47
CA ASN A 73 -4.78 -4.95 -4.51
C ASN A 73 -3.41 -5.15 -5.15
N TRP A 74 -2.67 -6.15 -4.69
CA TRP A 74 -1.31 -6.42 -5.15
C TRP A 74 -1.09 -7.91 -5.31
N ILE A 75 -0.18 -8.28 -6.21
CA ILE A 75 0.13 -9.66 -6.53
C ILE A 75 1.38 -10.09 -5.77
N GLY A 76 1.32 -11.27 -5.12
CA GLY A 76 2.47 -11.83 -4.40
C GLY A 76 2.62 -13.31 -4.64
N LYS A 77 3.86 -13.82 -4.54
CA LYS A 77 4.14 -15.26 -4.68
C LYS A 77 3.33 -16.05 -3.65
N HIS A 78 2.57 -17.06 -4.07
CA HIS A 78 1.70 -17.84 -3.17
C HIS A 78 2.42 -18.37 -1.91
N THR A 79 3.74 -18.59 -1.95
CA THR A 79 4.54 -19.08 -0.82
C THR A 79 4.63 -18.12 0.37
N ILE A 80 4.33 -16.82 0.22
CA ILE A 80 4.26 -15.90 1.37
C ILE A 80 2.89 -15.95 2.07
N PHE A 81 1.87 -16.54 1.42
CA PHE A 81 0.52 -16.69 1.95
C PHE A 81 0.36 -17.99 2.73
N LYS A 82 1.26 -18.25 3.68
CA LYS A 82 1.22 -19.43 4.57
C LYS A 82 0.34 -19.18 5.80
N ARG A 83 0.02 -20.26 6.53
CA ARG A 83 -0.74 -20.20 7.80
C ARG A 83 -0.08 -19.19 8.75
N GLY A 84 -0.87 -18.29 9.33
CA GLY A 84 -0.41 -17.15 10.15
C GLY A 84 -0.42 -15.82 9.40
N PHE A 85 0.13 -15.76 8.19
CA PHE A 85 0.23 -14.51 7.41
C PHE A 85 -0.83 -14.35 6.32
N LYS A 86 -1.39 -15.46 5.82
CA LYS A 86 -2.39 -15.46 4.73
C LYS A 86 -3.53 -14.47 4.99
N GLY A 87 -4.16 -14.52 6.17
CA GLY A 87 -5.28 -13.64 6.50
C GLY A 87 -4.90 -12.16 6.52
N LEU A 88 -3.73 -11.83 7.06
CA LEU A 88 -3.21 -10.45 7.07
C LEU A 88 -2.94 -9.95 5.66
N LEU A 89 -2.18 -10.71 4.86
CA LEU A 89 -1.80 -10.31 3.51
C LEU A 89 -3.03 -10.16 2.59
N THR A 90 -4.00 -11.07 2.69
CA THR A 90 -5.25 -10.96 1.91
C THR A 90 -6.08 -9.76 2.35
N ARG A 91 -6.18 -9.44 3.65
CA ARG A 91 -6.87 -8.22 4.13
C ARG A 91 -6.20 -6.93 3.66
N LEU A 92 -4.89 -6.97 3.42
CA LEU A 92 -4.14 -5.87 2.82
C LEU A 92 -4.27 -5.80 1.29
N GLY A 93 -5.11 -6.63 0.66
CA GLY A 93 -5.33 -6.66 -0.79
C GLY A 93 -4.43 -7.64 -1.55
N GLY A 94 -3.72 -8.52 -0.85
CA GLY A 94 -2.79 -9.48 -1.45
C GLY A 94 -3.49 -10.62 -2.19
N ILE A 95 -3.09 -10.82 -3.44
CA ILE A 95 -3.55 -11.87 -4.34
C ILE A 95 -2.41 -12.88 -4.54
N PRO A 96 -2.53 -14.12 -4.03
CA PRO A 96 -1.50 -15.14 -4.20
C PRO A 96 -1.47 -15.61 -5.67
N VAL A 97 -0.28 -15.60 -6.27
CA VAL A 97 -0.06 -16.13 -7.63
C VAL A 97 0.96 -17.27 -7.58
N ASN A 98 0.63 -18.34 -8.30
CA ASN A 98 1.61 -19.35 -8.67
C ASN A 98 2.25 -18.96 -10.00
N ARG A 99 3.57 -18.91 -10.01
CA ARG A 99 4.39 -18.51 -11.16
C ARG A 99 5.25 -19.68 -11.68
N GLN A 100 4.92 -20.89 -11.24
CA GLN A 100 5.45 -22.16 -11.73
C GLN A 100 4.54 -22.67 -12.84
#